data_AF-A0A6F9C3M7-F1
#
_entry.id   AF-A0A6F9C3M7-F1
#
_cell.length_a   1.000
_cell.length_b   1.000
_cell.length_c   1.000
_cell.angle_alpha   90.00
_cell.angle_beta   90.00
_cell.angle_gamma   90.00
#
_symmetry.space_group_name_H-M   'P 1'
#
loop_
_entity.id
_entity.type
_entity.pdbx_description
1 polymer ?
#
loop_
_entity_poly.entity_id
_entity_poly.type
_entity_poly.pdbx_seq_one_letter_code
_entity_poly.pdbx_strand_id
1 'polypeptide(L)'
;MSSVESRPVKRRTTLDKEIVIVGCGISGIGAALKLTKHGFRNVRILEATGRNNIIEIGANWIHGPSEANPVFCLSRQYSLLDPESLTQENQDLDIGGHPPWVPNWFSSSGRKLTPELMGPAVELFAELLEEGGEFSEQGGEPYSSVGEFIRAEVRQRAAERWQGDSPSCQSVRLSLISTLLKVECCVNGTHTLDTLGLGAFGLYKTLPGLDCTFPRGYEGLIYNLMKELPAGIVSYRRPVSCVHWQRVVRKGGREYPVVVECEDGERIPADHVILTVPLGYLKKHHGTLLSPPLPLHKLHSVQRMGFGTNNKIFVEFDQPWWDDDCEVIYLVWENESDLVDQVSDVERLWIKKLFGFTVLKPTERYGHVLCGWIAGHESEFMETLPEQDVTHSITHLIRRFTASPGVVCWRSHPSFLLLHRPWSAAYWLEGS
;
A
#
# COMPACT_ATOMS: atom_id res chain seq x y z
N MET A 1 37.81 -44.71 -40.46
CA MET A 1 36.62 -44.36 -39.64
C MET A 1 37.13 -43.77 -38.33
N SER A 2 37.18 -42.44 -38.21
CA SER A 2 37.57 -41.78 -36.96
C SER A 2 36.36 -41.74 -36.03
N SER A 3 36.45 -42.43 -34.90
CA SER A 3 35.49 -42.34 -33.81
C SER A 3 35.55 -40.94 -33.19
N VAL A 4 34.46 -40.18 -33.32
CA VAL A 4 34.26 -38.94 -32.57
C VAL A 4 33.98 -39.34 -31.12
N GLU A 5 34.98 -39.23 -30.26
CA GLU A 5 34.79 -39.31 -28.81
C GLU A 5 33.92 -38.14 -28.34
N SER A 6 32.71 -38.47 -27.89
CA SER A 6 31.83 -37.52 -27.22
C SER A 6 32.45 -37.15 -25.87
N ARG A 7 32.94 -35.91 -25.75
CA ARG A 7 33.39 -35.36 -24.46
C ARG A 7 32.23 -35.47 -23.44
N PRO A 8 32.48 -35.96 -22.21
CA PRO A 8 31.45 -36.02 -21.19
C PRO A 8 30.98 -34.60 -20.84
N VAL A 9 29.67 -34.35 -20.96
CA VAL A 9 29.05 -33.11 -20.51
C VAL A 9 29.22 -33.05 -18.99
N LYS A 10 30.00 -32.08 -18.48
CA LYS A 10 30.15 -31.83 -17.04
C LYS A 10 28.76 -31.70 -16.42
N ARG A 11 28.44 -32.53 -15.41
CA ARG A 11 27.21 -32.39 -14.61
C ARG A 11 27.19 -30.99 -13.99
N ARG A 12 26.09 -30.25 -14.19
CA ARG A 12 25.87 -28.94 -13.57
C ARG A 12 25.98 -29.08 -12.05
N THR A 13 26.74 -28.20 -11.41
CA THR A 13 26.55 -27.97 -9.97
C THR A 13 25.28 -27.13 -9.79
N THR A 14 24.65 -27.24 -8.62
CA THR A 14 23.45 -26.44 -8.30
C THR A 14 23.70 -24.92 -8.44
N LEU A 15 24.94 -24.47 -8.24
CA LEU A 15 25.33 -23.06 -8.29
C LEU A 15 25.42 -22.48 -9.72
N ASP A 16 25.49 -23.35 -10.73
CA ASP A 16 25.59 -22.98 -12.15
C ASP A 16 24.22 -22.98 -12.88
N LYS A 17 23.13 -23.02 -12.10
CA LYS A 17 21.75 -22.96 -12.59
C LYS A 17 21.41 -21.54 -13.08
N GLU A 18 20.78 -21.43 -14.24
CA GLU A 18 20.28 -20.16 -14.78
C GLU A 18 18.97 -19.79 -14.06
N ILE A 19 18.95 -18.65 -13.38
CA ILE A 19 17.81 -18.17 -12.60
C ILE A 19 17.39 -16.80 -13.12
N VAL A 20 16.12 -16.68 -13.51
CA VAL A 20 15.54 -15.41 -13.94
C VAL A 20 14.52 -14.95 -12.90
N ILE A 21 14.63 -13.70 -12.46
CA ILE A 21 13.69 -13.04 -11.56
C ILE A 21 12.92 -12.01 -12.39
N VAL A 22 11.59 -12.01 -12.33
CA VAL A 22 10.73 -11.08 -13.07
C VAL A 22 10.15 -10.06 -12.09
N GLY A 23 10.62 -8.81 -12.19
CA GLY A 23 10.33 -7.71 -11.29
C GLY A 23 11.53 -7.33 -10.42
N CYS A 24 11.82 -6.03 -10.34
CA CYS A 24 12.93 -5.44 -9.59
C CYS A 24 12.46 -4.55 -8.42
N GLY A 25 11.31 -4.89 -7.83
CA GLY A 25 10.88 -4.40 -6.52
C GLY A 25 11.63 -5.10 -5.38
N ILE A 26 11.33 -4.73 -4.13
CA ILE A 26 12.06 -5.23 -2.95
C ILE A 26 12.11 -6.76 -2.86
N SER A 27 11.04 -7.45 -3.24
CA SER A 27 10.97 -8.93 -3.26
C SER A 27 11.97 -9.54 -4.28
N GLY A 28 12.04 -8.98 -5.49
CA GLY A 28 12.96 -9.45 -6.52
C GLY A 28 14.42 -9.16 -6.18
N ILE A 29 14.69 -7.98 -5.61
CA ILE A 29 16.02 -7.60 -5.11
C ILE A 29 16.44 -8.52 -3.96
N GLY A 30 15.57 -8.76 -2.99
CA GLY A 30 15.82 -9.66 -1.86
C GLY A 30 16.13 -11.09 -2.30
N ALA A 31 15.38 -11.62 -3.26
CA ALA A 31 15.64 -12.93 -3.86
C ALA A 31 17.04 -12.98 -4.53
N ALA A 32 17.37 -11.97 -5.33
CA ALA A 32 18.68 -11.89 -5.99
C ALA A 32 19.83 -11.79 -4.99
N LEU A 33 19.69 -10.97 -3.94
CA LEU A 33 20.68 -10.85 -2.87
C LEU A 33 20.90 -12.18 -2.15
N LYS A 34 19.81 -12.89 -1.82
CA LYS A 34 19.92 -14.19 -1.16
C LYS A 34 20.63 -15.19 -2.06
N LEU A 35 20.25 -15.31 -3.33
CA LEU A 35 20.87 -16.25 -4.29
C LEU A 35 22.35 -15.95 -4.50
N THR A 36 22.71 -14.69 -4.76
CA THR A 36 24.10 -14.27 -4.98
C THR A 36 24.97 -14.49 -3.73
N LYS A 37 24.46 -14.18 -2.53
CA LYS A 37 25.15 -14.48 -1.26
C LYS A 37 25.38 -15.98 -1.02
N HIS A 38 24.54 -16.85 -1.58
CA HIS A 38 24.72 -18.31 -1.53
C HIS A 38 25.56 -18.88 -2.69
N GLY A 39 26.19 -18.01 -3.50
CA GLY A 39 27.14 -18.39 -4.53
C GLY A 39 26.52 -18.78 -5.87
N PHE A 40 25.22 -18.57 -6.09
CA PHE A 40 24.62 -18.72 -7.41
C PHE A 40 25.17 -17.64 -8.35
N ARG A 41 25.69 -18.06 -9.50
CA ARG A 41 26.45 -17.18 -10.41
C ARG A 41 25.62 -16.64 -11.57
N ASN A 42 24.58 -17.37 -11.97
CA ASN A 42 23.81 -17.07 -13.17
C ASN A 42 22.40 -16.60 -12.78
N VAL A 43 22.34 -15.47 -12.08
CA VAL A 43 21.09 -14.82 -11.68
C VAL A 43 20.91 -13.58 -12.56
N ARG A 44 19.69 -13.31 -13.03
CA ARG A 44 19.31 -12.07 -13.72
C ARG A 44 17.94 -11.60 -13.25
N ILE A 45 17.77 -10.29 -13.09
CA ILE A 45 16.47 -9.65 -12.90
C ILE A 45 16.02 -8.99 -14.21
N LEU A 46 14.78 -9.21 -14.62
CA LEU A 46 14.12 -8.52 -15.72
C LEU A 46 13.09 -7.54 -15.15
N GLU A 47 13.25 -6.26 -15.44
CA GLU A 47 12.37 -5.19 -14.96
C GLU A 47 11.65 -4.54 -16.13
N ALA A 48 10.32 -4.52 -16.09
CA ALA A 48 9.48 -4.00 -17.16
C ALA A 48 9.68 -2.49 -17.36
N THR A 49 9.88 -1.75 -16.27
CA THR A 49 9.99 -0.29 -16.28
C THR A 49 11.44 0.19 -16.42
N GLY A 50 11.62 1.48 -16.62
CA GLY A 50 12.87 2.16 -16.25
C GLY A 50 12.77 2.63 -14.80
N ARG A 51 13.89 2.66 -14.07
CA ARG A 51 13.96 3.36 -12.78
C ARG A 51 14.11 4.85 -13.03
N ASN A 52 13.06 5.61 -12.77
CA ASN A 52 13.15 7.05 -12.63
C ASN A 52 13.14 7.37 -11.13
N ASN A 53 14.17 8.06 -10.65
CA ASN A 53 14.28 8.52 -9.27
C ASN A 53 13.18 9.54 -9.02
N ILE A 54 12.13 9.16 -8.31
CA ILE A 54 11.06 10.08 -7.92
C ILE A 54 10.63 9.71 -6.49
N ILE A 55 10.49 10.76 -5.69
CA ILE A 55 9.88 10.89 -4.35
C ILE A 55 8.89 9.77 -3.99
N GLU A 56 8.80 9.39 -2.70
CA GLU A 56 7.95 8.31 -2.17
C GLU A 56 6.45 8.39 -2.56
N ILE A 57 6.13 7.94 -3.77
CA ILE A 57 4.77 7.81 -4.27
C ILE A 57 4.01 6.61 -3.65
N GLY A 58 4.73 5.68 -3.02
CA GLY A 58 4.21 4.40 -2.51
C GLY A 58 4.38 4.24 -0.99
N ALA A 59 5.08 3.19 -0.56
CA ALA A 59 5.31 2.92 0.87
C ALA A 59 5.93 4.13 1.60
N ASN A 60 5.34 4.48 2.75
CA ASN A 60 5.68 5.69 3.52
C ASN A 60 6.24 5.37 4.92
N TRP A 61 5.91 4.19 5.45
CA TRP A 61 6.21 3.80 6.82
C TRP A 61 6.92 2.45 6.88
N ILE A 62 7.66 2.27 7.96
CA ILE A 62 8.01 0.96 8.51
C ILE A 62 6.99 0.69 9.60
N HIS A 63 6.07 -0.23 9.32
CA HIS A 63 5.06 -0.65 10.28
C HIS A 63 5.67 -1.59 11.32
N GLY A 64 5.58 -1.24 12.61
CA GLY A 64 6.24 -1.97 13.69
C GLY A 64 7.77 -2.02 13.53
N PRO A 65 8.49 -0.89 13.66
CA PRO A 65 9.94 -0.84 13.54
C PRO A 65 10.62 -1.49 14.74
N SER A 66 10.84 -2.80 14.67
CA SER A 66 11.49 -3.61 15.71
C SER A 66 12.46 -4.63 15.11
N GLU A 67 13.21 -5.36 15.95
CA GLU A 67 14.14 -6.42 15.50
C GLU A 67 13.46 -7.53 14.68
N ALA A 68 12.17 -7.74 14.88
CA ALA A 68 11.38 -8.68 14.09
C ALA A 68 11.14 -8.18 12.65
N ASN A 69 11.25 -6.88 12.40
CA ASN A 69 11.01 -6.27 11.11
C ASN A 69 12.31 -6.19 10.28
N PRO A 70 12.45 -6.97 9.18
CA PRO A 70 13.67 -6.95 8.37
C PRO A 70 13.91 -5.60 7.67
N VAL A 71 12.84 -4.84 7.37
CA VAL A 71 12.96 -3.50 6.77
C VAL A 71 13.58 -2.54 7.78
N PHE A 72 13.16 -2.59 9.05
CA PHE A 72 13.78 -1.82 10.14
C PHE A 72 15.26 -2.16 10.29
N CYS A 73 15.59 -3.45 10.40
CA CYS A 73 16.95 -3.91 10.59
C CYS A 73 17.89 -3.46 9.47
N LEU A 74 17.46 -3.58 8.20
CA LEU A 74 18.23 -3.09 7.05
C LEU A 74 18.35 -1.57 7.04
N SER A 75 17.26 -0.85 7.34
CA SER A 75 17.26 0.61 7.34
C SER A 75 18.16 1.18 8.43
N ARG A 76 18.20 0.56 9.61
CA ARG A 76 19.17 0.84 10.67
C ARG A 76 20.60 0.58 10.20
N GLN A 77 20.87 -0.58 9.58
CA GLN A 77 22.19 -0.93 9.07
C GLN A 77 22.71 0.10 8.05
N TYR A 78 21.83 0.63 7.21
CA TYR A 78 22.17 1.67 6.23
C TYR A 78 22.07 3.10 6.76
N SER A 79 21.80 3.29 8.06
CA SER A 79 21.64 4.61 8.69
C SER A 79 20.60 5.49 7.97
N LEU A 80 19.42 4.93 7.76
CA LEU A 80 18.29 5.54 7.06
C LEU A 80 17.14 5.96 7.98
N LEU A 81 17.28 5.82 9.30
CA LEU A 81 16.22 6.09 10.27
C LEU A 81 16.57 7.30 11.15
N ASP A 82 15.55 7.97 11.65
CA ASP A 82 15.71 9.01 12.67
C ASP A 82 16.11 8.36 14.02
N PRO A 83 16.88 9.06 14.87
CA PRO A 83 17.35 8.51 16.15
C PRO A 83 16.25 8.04 17.09
N GLU A 84 15.09 8.72 17.08
CA GLU A 84 13.93 8.40 17.93
C GLU A 84 13.40 6.99 17.64
N SER A 85 13.35 6.61 16.37
CA SER A 85 12.90 5.28 15.92
C SER A 85 13.88 4.15 16.31
N LEU A 86 15.12 4.49 16.72
CA LEU A 86 16.12 3.51 17.14
C LEU A 86 16.10 3.26 18.65
N THR A 87 15.29 4.00 19.41
CA THR A 87 15.18 3.83 20.87
C THR A 87 14.46 2.52 21.22
N GLN A 88 14.77 1.96 22.39
CA GLN A 88 14.07 0.77 22.89
C GLN A 88 12.61 1.11 23.23
N GLU A 89 12.38 2.31 23.76
CA GLU A 89 11.03 2.82 24.06
C GLU A 89 10.14 2.82 22.84
N ASN A 90 10.62 3.31 21.69
CA ASN A 90 9.86 3.24 20.44
C ASN A 90 9.55 1.79 20.03
N GLN A 91 10.54 0.90 20.10
CA GLN A 91 10.47 -0.49 19.64
C GLN A 91 9.56 -1.39 20.49
N ASP A 92 9.41 -1.10 21.79
CA ASP A 92 8.62 -1.90 22.74
C ASP A 92 7.12 -1.55 22.73
N LEU A 93 6.72 -0.47 22.05
CA LEU A 93 5.32 -0.08 21.97
C LEU A 93 4.52 -1.07 21.11
N ASP A 94 3.42 -1.59 21.66
CA ASP A 94 2.43 -2.32 20.87
C ASP A 94 1.27 -1.38 20.55
N ILE A 95 1.23 -0.91 19.31
CA ILE A 95 0.20 0.02 18.82
C ILE A 95 -0.91 -0.69 18.06
N GLY A 96 -0.92 -2.03 17.99
CA GLY A 96 -1.95 -2.79 17.27
C GLY A 96 -2.09 -2.43 15.78
N GLY A 97 -1.06 -1.82 15.17
CA GLY A 97 -1.09 -1.34 13.78
C GLY A 97 -1.75 0.02 13.56
N HIS A 98 -2.27 0.67 14.60
CA HIS A 98 -2.88 2.00 14.52
C HIS A 98 -2.11 2.99 15.41
N PRO A 99 -1.27 3.86 14.81
CA PRO A 99 -0.53 4.84 15.59
C PRO A 99 -1.48 5.79 16.36
N PRO A 100 -1.17 6.15 17.61
CA PRO A 100 -2.00 7.02 18.44
C PRO A 100 -1.81 8.50 18.07
N TRP A 101 -2.16 8.86 16.84
CA TRP A 101 -1.95 10.21 16.31
C TRP A 101 -2.77 11.26 17.06
N VAL A 102 -2.16 12.43 17.28
CA VAL A 102 -2.86 13.60 17.81
C VAL A 102 -3.80 14.19 16.74
N PRO A 103 -5.13 14.14 16.95
CA PRO A 103 -6.09 14.44 15.91
C PRO A 103 -6.65 15.86 15.98
N ASN A 104 -6.90 16.47 14.82
CA ASN A 104 -7.85 17.57 14.67
C ASN A 104 -9.07 17.07 13.88
N TRP A 105 -10.28 17.30 14.40
CA TRP A 105 -11.52 16.99 13.69
C TRP A 105 -12.18 18.25 13.18
N PHE A 106 -12.56 18.25 11.89
CA PHE A 106 -13.32 19.33 11.30
C PHE A 106 -14.61 18.80 10.69
N SER A 107 -15.72 19.52 10.91
CA SER A 107 -17.00 19.22 10.30
C SER A 107 -17.13 19.86 8.92
N SER A 108 -18.01 19.30 8.09
CA SER A 108 -18.31 19.87 6.77
C SER A 108 -19.03 21.23 6.79
N SER A 109 -19.45 21.69 7.98
CA SER A 109 -19.95 23.05 8.26
C SER A 109 -18.85 24.04 8.67
N GLY A 110 -17.59 23.60 8.70
CA GLY A 110 -16.44 24.46 8.99
C GLY A 110 -16.14 24.64 10.47
N ARG A 111 -16.58 23.69 11.33
CA ARG A 111 -16.36 23.75 12.78
C ARG A 111 -15.27 22.76 13.17
N LYS A 112 -14.34 23.21 14.02
CA LYS A 112 -13.46 22.29 14.74
C LYS A 112 -14.27 21.57 15.82
N LEU A 113 -14.19 20.24 15.86
CA LEU A 113 -14.89 19.38 16.81
C LEU A 113 -13.96 19.01 17.96
N THR A 114 -14.50 18.87 19.17
CA THR A 114 -13.70 18.66 20.38
C THR A 114 -13.46 17.18 20.66
N PRO A 115 -12.35 16.81 21.35
CA PRO A 115 -12.10 15.44 21.77
C PRO A 115 -13.23 14.82 22.58
N GLU A 116 -13.92 15.58 23.44
CA GLU A 116 -15.03 15.07 24.27
C GLU A 116 -16.23 14.63 23.42
N LEU A 117 -16.45 15.30 22.28
CA LEU A 117 -17.51 14.92 21.36
C LEU A 117 -17.11 13.70 20.52
N MET A 118 -15.85 13.62 20.10
CA MET A 118 -15.36 12.63 19.11
C MET A 118 -14.87 11.33 19.75
N GLY A 119 -14.26 11.40 20.93
CA GLY A 119 -13.65 10.29 21.66
C GLY A 119 -14.53 9.04 21.75
N PRO A 120 -15.80 9.16 22.18
CA PRO A 120 -16.68 7.98 22.30
C PRO A 120 -16.90 7.21 20.99
N ALA A 121 -16.83 7.88 19.83
CA ALA A 121 -16.96 7.23 18.52
C ALA A 121 -15.65 6.56 18.09
N VAL A 122 -14.49 7.13 18.44
CA VAL A 122 -13.18 6.51 18.21
C VAL A 122 -13.03 5.26 19.06
N GLU A 123 -13.39 5.33 20.35
CA GLU A 123 -13.37 4.20 21.28
C GLU A 123 -14.25 3.05 20.80
N LEU A 124 -15.53 3.33 20.47
CA LEU A 124 -16.44 2.32 19.97
C LEU A 124 -15.93 1.65 18.69
N PHE A 125 -15.35 2.42 17.76
CA PHE A 125 -14.83 1.87 16.51
C PHE A 125 -13.59 1.00 16.74
N ALA A 126 -12.67 1.42 17.62
CA ALA A 126 -11.47 0.66 17.97
C ALA A 126 -11.82 -0.69 18.62
N GLU A 127 -12.76 -0.71 19.58
CA GLU A 127 -13.26 -1.94 20.21
C GLU A 127 -13.81 -2.92 19.15
N LEU A 128 -14.58 -2.41 18.19
CA LEU A 128 -15.14 -3.26 17.12
C LEU A 128 -14.07 -3.79 16.18
N LEU A 129 -13.02 -3.03 15.87
CA LEU A 129 -11.91 -3.55 15.06
C LEU A 129 -11.16 -4.66 15.80
N GLU A 130 -10.92 -4.50 17.10
CA GLU A 130 -10.29 -5.52 17.95
C GLU A 130 -11.12 -6.80 17.95
N GLU A 131 -12.42 -6.71 18.28
CA GLU A 131 -13.35 -7.86 18.25
C GLU A 131 -13.42 -8.50 16.86
N GLY A 132 -13.43 -7.69 15.80
CA GLY A 132 -13.44 -8.16 14.42
C GLY A 132 -12.22 -9.02 14.07
N GLY A 133 -11.07 -8.75 14.69
CA GLY A 133 -9.84 -9.53 14.53
C GLY A 133 -9.92 -10.91 15.18
N GLU A 134 -10.65 -11.05 16.27
CA GLU A 134 -10.71 -12.30 17.06
C GLU A 134 -11.42 -13.45 16.33
N PHE A 135 -12.33 -13.16 15.40
CA PHE A 135 -13.09 -14.18 14.66
C PHE A 135 -12.21 -15.15 13.87
N SER A 136 -10.99 -14.73 13.51
CA SER A 136 -10.02 -15.59 12.82
C SER A 136 -9.55 -16.79 13.66
N GLU A 137 -9.61 -16.68 14.99
CA GLU A 137 -9.17 -17.71 15.93
C GLU A 137 -10.35 -18.54 16.49
N GLN A 138 -11.54 -17.93 16.58
CA GLN A 138 -12.72 -18.54 17.22
C GLN A 138 -13.46 -19.56 16.33
N GLY A 139 -13.27 -19.51 15.00
CA GLY A 139 -13.88 -20.44 14.05
C GLY A 139 -15.38 -20.21 13.84
N GLY A 140 -15.70 -19.30 12.92
CA GLY A 140 -17.06 -18.95 12.54
C GLY A 140 -17.31 -17.45 12.71
N GLU A 141 -17.53 -16.77 11.60
CA GLU A 141 -17.83 -15.34 11.56
C GLU A 141 -19.35 -15.07 11.50
N PRO A 142 -19.90 -14.16 12.32
CA PRO A 142 -21.34 -13.85 12.34
C PRO A 142 -21.78 -13.05 11.10
N TYR A 143 -20.83 -12.39 10.43
CA TYR A 143 -21.04 -11.62 9.22
C TYR A 143 -20.01 -12.01 8.16
N SER A 144 -20.34 -11.79 6.90
CA SER A 144 -19.44 -12.15 5.80
C SER A 144 -18.25 -11.21 5.66
N SER A 145 -18.40 -9.96 6.12
CA SER A 145 -17.41 -8.91 5.97
C SER A 145 -17.27 -8.04 7.21
N VAL A 146 -16.12 -7.36 7.31
CA VAL A 146 -15.82 -6.38 8.36
C VAL A 146 -16.80 -5.21 8.30
N GLY A 147 -17.15 -4.75 7.08
CA GLY A 147 -18.09 -3.64 6.89
C GLY A 147 -19.51 -3.96 7.36
N GLU A 148 -20.01 -5.17 7.11
CA GLU A 148 -21.32 -5.62 7.61
C GLU A 148 -21.35 -5.68 9.13
N PHE A 149 -20.32 -6.29 9.73
CA PHE A 149 -20.17 -6.42 11.17
C PHE A 149 -20.15 -5.06 11.88
N ILE A 150 -19.26 -4.15 11.48
CA ILE A 150 -19.15 -2.84 12.12
C ILE A 150 -20.47 -2.07 12.01
N ARG A 151 -21.11 -2.04 10.83
CA ARG A 151 -22.36 -1.28 10.66
C ARG A 151 -23.53 -1.87 11.45
N ALA A 152 -23.57 -3.18 11.67
CA ALA A 152 -24.57 -3.82 12.50
C ALA A 152 -24.35 -3.47 13.98
N GLU A 153 -23.13 -3.67 14.47
CA GLU A 153 -22.78 -3.49 15.89
C GLU A 153 -22.80 -2.01 16.32
N VAL A 154 -22.30 -1.10 15.49
CA VAL A 154 -22.32 0.35 15.80
C VAL A 154 -23.75 0.82 16.07
N ARG A 155 -24.73 0.41 15.25
CA ARG A 155 -26.12 0.86 15.42
C ARG A 155 -26.70 0.38 16.75
N GLN A 156 -26.44 -0.87 17.11
CA GLN A 156 -26.92 -1.45 18.36
C GLN A 156 -26.25 -0.77 19.57
N ARG A 157 -24.91 -0.72 19.59
CA ARG A 157 -24.14 -0.20 20.73
C ARG A 157 -24.28 1.30 20.91
N ALA A 158 -24.38 2.07 19.81
CA ALA A 158 -24.60 3.51 19.88
C ALA A 158 -25.96 3.86 20.50
N ALA A 159 -27.01 3.09 20.19
CA ALA A 159 -28.34 3.29 20.75
C ALA A 159 -28.36 3.14 22.28
N GLU A 160 -27.51 2.25 22.82
CA GLU A 160 -27.37 2.03 24.26
C GLU A 160 -26.40 3.02 24.92
N ARG A 161 -25.17 3.16 24.37
CA ARG A 161 -24.09 3.96 24.96
C ARG A 161 -24.36 5.47 24.92
N TRP A 162 -25.06 5.95 23.90
CA TRP A 162 -25.27 7.38 23.68
C TRP A 162 -26.72 7.82 23.89
N GLN A 163 -27.54 7.01 24.56
CA GLN A 163 -28.97 7.30 24.82
C GLN A 163 -29.22 8.65 25.54
N GLY A 164 -28.25 9.14 26.31
CA GLY A 164 -28.33 10.42 27.03
C GLY A 164 -27.87 11.64 26.23
N ASP A 165 -27.26 11.44 25.06
CA ASP A 165 -26.75 12.52 24.21
C ASP A 165 -27.86 13.15 23.36
N SER A 166 -27.65 14.40 22.95
CA SER A 166 -28.57 15.04 22.01
C SER A 166 -28.52 14.35 20.64
N PRO A 167 -29.63 14.33 19.87
CA PRO A 167 -29.64 13.73 18.53
C PRO A 167 -28.55 14.29 17.60
N SER A 168 -28.20 15.57 17.76
CA SER A 168 -27.10 16.18 17.00
C SER A 168 -25.73 15.61 17.39
N CYS A 169 -25.48 15.33 18.67
CA CYS A 169 -24.22 14.73 19.11
C CYS A 169 -24.09 13.30 18.60
N GLN A 170 -25.16 12.52 18.71
CA GLN A 170 -25.21 11.15 18.17
C GLN A 170 -24.96 11.14 16.66
N SER A 171 -25.64 12.02 15.91
CA SER A 171 -25.47 12.12 14.45
C SER A 171 -24.04 12.47 14.03
N VAL A 172 -23.39 13.40 14.73
CA VAL A 172 -21.98 13.76 14.44
C VAL A 172 -21.04 12.61 14.78
N ARG A 173 -21.26 11.87 15.88
CA ARG A 173 -20.46 10.69 16.22
C ARG A 173 -20.60 9.57 15.19
N LEU A 174 -21.81 9.29 14.72
CA LEU A 174 -22.03 8.34 13.62
C LEU A 174 -21.37 8.81 12.32
N SER A 175 -21.37 10.12 12.05
CA SER A 175 -20.65 10.70 10.90
C SER A 175 -19.13 10.54 11.02
N LEU A 176 -18.58 10.60 12.24
CA LEU A 176 -17.18 10.27 12.47
C LEU A 176 -16.91 8.79 12.18
N ILE A 177 -17.79 7.88 12.58
CA ILE A 177 -17.64 6.45 12.26
C ILE A 177 -17.63 6.21 10.73
N SER A 178 -18.45 6.91 9.94
CA SER A 178 -18.32 6.88 8.47
C SER A 178 -16.92 7.31 8.00
N THR A 179 -16.33 8.30 8.66
CA THR A 179 -14.97 8.76 8.35
C THR A 179 -13.94 7.68 8.71
N LEU A 180 -14.09 7.01 9.86
CA LEU A 180 -13.21 5.92 10.29
C LEU A 180 -13.34 4.67 9.39
N LEU A 181 -14.52 4.35 8.87
CA LEU A 181 -14.67 3.30 7.85
C LEU A 181 -13.85 3.61 6.59
N LYS A 182 -13.74 4.89 6.20
CA LYS A 182 -12.89 5.33 5.06
C LYS A 182 -11.40 5.27 5.39
N VAL A 183 -11.02 5.51 6.65
CA VAL A 183 -9.65 5.25 7.14
C VAL A 183 -9.31 3.78 6.92
N GLU A 184 -10.18 2.87 7.36
CA GLU A 184 -9.95 1.43 7.22
C GLU A 184 -9.95 0.96 5.77
N CYS A 185 -10.69 1.63 4.88
CA CYS A 185 -10.55 1.40 3.43
C CYS A 185 -9.12 1.72 2.94
N CYS A 186 -8.49 2.76 3.46
CA CYS A 186 -7.12 3.13 3.12
C CYS A 186 -6.10 2.16 3.73
N VAL A 187 -6.29 1.77 5.00
CA VAL A 187 -5.42 0.80 5.70
C VAL A 187 -5.43 -0.55 4.99
N ASN A 188 -6.61 -1.02 4.56
CA ASN A 188 -6.77 -2.33 3.92
C ASN A 188 -6.65 -2.28 2.38
N GLY A 189 -6.45 -1.10 1.79
CA GLY A 189 -6.37 -0.94 0.33
C GLY A 189 -7.62 -1.45 -0.40
N THR A 190 -8.82 -1.10 0.08
CA THR A 190 -10.09 -1.58 -0.48
C THR A 190 -11.06 -0.44 -0.80
N HIS A 191 -11.97 -0.67 -1.75
CA HIS A 191 -13.05 0.26 -2.06
C HIS A 191 -14.12 0.32 -0.97
N THR A 192 -14.40 -0.79 -0.30
CA THR A 192 -15.34 -0.86 0.82
C THR A 192 -14.98 -2.02 1.73
N LEU A 193 -15.20 -1.84 3.03
CA LEU A 193 -15.00 -2.91 4.01
C LEU A 193 -15.97 -4.08 3.81
N ASP A 194 -17.00 -3.93 2.97
CA ASP A 194 -17.93 -5.03 2.61
C ASP A 194 -17.27 -6.12 1.76
N THR A 195 -16.10 -5.83 1.19
CA THR A 195 -15.29 -6.81 0.44
C THR A 195 -14.21 -7.48 1.29
N LEU A 196 -14.02 -7.03 2.53
CA LEU A 196 -12.99 -7.53 3.43
C LEU A 196 -13.57 -8.63 4.32
N GLY A 197 -13.13 -9.86 4.13
CA GLY A 197 -13.68 -11.03 4.83
C GLY A 197 -13.38 -11.02 6.33
N LEU A 198 -14.43 -11.08 7.16
CA LEU A 198 -14.32 -10.98 8.63
C LEU A 198 -13.49 -12.13 9.22
N GLY A 199 -13.77 -13.37 8.83
CA GLY A 199 -13.06 -14.55 9.35
C GLY A 199 -11.56 -14.61 9.02
N ALA A 200 -11.09 -13.78 8.09
CA ALA A 200 -9.67 -13.68 7.75
C ALA A 200 -9.00 -12.39 8.25
N PHE A 201 -9.76 -11.47 8.85
CA PHE A 201 -9.29 -10.12 9.18
C PHE A 201 -8.12 -10.15 10.17
N GLY A 202 -8.25 -10.87 11.29
CA GLY A 202 -7.18 -11.00 12.31
C GLY A 202 -6.02 -11.93 11.95
N LEU A 203 -5.96 -12.46 10.71
CA LEU A 203 -4.80 -13.22 10.23
C LEU A 203 -3.61 -12.31 9.94
N TYR A 204 -3.84 -11.02 9.68
CA TYR A 204 -2.77 -10.03 9.62
C TYR A 204 -2.15 -9.87 11.02
N LYS A 205 -0.82 -10.00 11.09
CA LYS A 205 -0.09 -9.85 12.35
C LYS A 205 0.72 -8.57 12.29
N THR A 206 0.52 -7.73 13.30
CA THR A 206 1.29 -6.51 13.52
C THR A 206 2.63 -6.87 14.17
N LEU A 207 3.62 -6.00 13.96
CA LEU A 207 4.88 -6.06 14.68
C LEU A 207 4.90 -4.92 15.70
N PRO A 208 5.59 -5.07 16.84
CA PRO A 208 5.74 -3.99 17.79
C PRO A 208 6.64 -2.89 17.22
N GLY A 209 6.50 -1.70 17.80
CA GLY A 209 7.19 -0.48 17.42
C GLY A 209 6.19 0.61 17.04
N LEU A 210 6.46 1.85 17.44
CA LEU A 210 5.74 3.01 16.90
C LEU A 210 6.25 3.32 15.49
N ASP A 211 5.36 3.18 14.51
CA ASP A 211 5.62 3.38 13.08
C ASP A 211 6.51 4.60 12.79
N CYS A 212 7.53 4.39 11.95
CA CYS A 212 8.43 5.46 11.55
C CYS A 212 8.51 5.60 10.02
N THR A 213 8.93 6.76 9.55
CA THR A 213 9.11 7.07 8.13
C THR A 213 10.59 7.00 7.75
N PHE A 214 10.87 7.11 6.44
CA PHE A 214 12.22 7.30 5.93
C PHE A 214 12.49 8.80 5.75
N PRO A 215 13.38 9.42 6.55
CA PRO A 215 13.69 10.85 6.47
C PRO A 215 14.07 11.34 5.07
N ARG A 216 14.69 10.46 4.28
CA ARG A 216 15.15 10.72 2.91
C ARG A 216 14.46 9.83 1.87
N GLY A 217 13.36 9.19 2.24
CA GLY A 217 12.60 8.30 1.38
C GLY A 217 13.09 6.84 1.34
N TYR A 218 12.16 5.94 1.06
CA TYR A 218 12.27 4.47 0.98
C TYR A 218 13.23 4.07 -0.13
N GLU A 219 13.36 4.91 -1.16
CA GLU A 219 14.32 4.74 -2.24
C GLU A 219 15.74 4.56 -1.70
N GLY A 220 16.09 5.20 -0.58
CA GLY A 220 17.38 4.99 0.08
C GLY A 220 17.64 3.51 0.43
N LEU A 221 16.62 2.79 0.91
CA LEU A 221 16.74 1.36 1.20
C LEU A 221 16.95 0.55 -0.08
N ILE A 222 16.13 0.80 -1.09
CA ILE A 222 16.22 0.12 -2.40
C ILE A 222 17.57 0.37 -3.07
N TYR A 223 18.07 1.59 -2.99
CA TYR A 223 19.37 1.99 -3.52
C TYR A 223 20.52 1.24 -2.86
N ASN A 224 20.52 1.13 -1.53
CA ASN A 224 21.57 0.40 -0.80
C ASN A 224 21.50 -1.11 -1.09
N LEU A 225 20.30 -1.69 -1.12
CA LEU A 225 20.14 -3.11 -1.49
C LEU A 225 20.64 -3.42 -2.90
N MET A 226 20.43 -2.51 -3.85
CA MET A 226 20.91 -2.66 -5.22
C MET A 226 22.43 -2.54 -5.34
N LYS A 227 23.08 -1.72 -4.51
CA LYS A 227 24.54 -1.62 -4.48
C LYS A 227 25.23 -2.91 -4.06
N GLU A 228 24.56 -3.74 -3.27
CA GLU A 228 25.09 -5.04 -2.87
C GLU A 228 25.01 -6.10 -3.98
N LEU A 229 24.23 -5.84 -5.04
CA LEU A 229 24.09 -6.78 -6.14
C LEU A 229 25.25 -6.68 -7.15
N PRO A 230 25.63 -7.79 -7.82
CA PRO A 230 26.60 -7.76 -8.91
C PRO A 230 26.19 -6.80 -10.04
N ALA A 231 27.17 -6.07 -10.58
CA ALA A 231 26.94 -5.17 -11.70
C ALA A 231 26.35 -5.92 -12.92
N GLY A 232 25.35 -5.31 -13.57
CA GLY A 232 24.71 -5.88 -14.77
C GLY A 232 23.70 -7.01 -14.50
N ILE A 233 23.40 -7.33 -13.23
CA ILE A 233 22.41 -8.36 -12.90
C ILE A 233 20.98 -7.97 -13.32
N VAL A 234 20.67 -6.67 -13.41
CA VAL A 234 19.34 -6.15 -13.74
C VAL A 234 19.29 -5.65 -15.18
N SER A 235 18.27 -6.08 -15.92
CA SER A 235 17.92 -5.56 -17.24
C SER A 235 16.62 -4.77 -17.15
N TYR A 236 16.72 -3.44 -17.24
CA TYR A 236 15.57 -2.53 -17.27
C TYR A 236 14.91 -2.45 -18.64
N ARG A 237 13.67 -1.95 -18.67
CA ARG A 237 12.85 -1.84 -19.89
C ARG A 237 12.77 -3.17 -20.62
N ARG A 238 12.66 -4.26 -19.85
CA ARG A 238 12.61 -5.64 -20.33
C ARG A 238 11.33 -6.31 -19.84
N PRO A 239 10.16 -5.87 -20.33
CA PRO A 239 8.89 -6.48 -19.98
C PRO A 239 8.83 -7.94 -20.47
N VAL A 240 8.36 -8.82 -19.59
CA VAL A 240 8.15 -10.24 -19.87
C VAL A 240 6.73 -10.43 -20.38
N SER A 241 6.59 -11.01 -21.57
CA SER A 241 5.29 -11.29 -22.18
C SER A 241 4.75 -12.66 -21.80
N CYS A 242 5.62 -13.67 -21.68
CA CYS A 242 5.21 -15.03 -21.32
C CYS A 242 6.35 -15.85 -20.68
N VAL A 243 6.03 -16.64 -19.67
CA VAL A 243 6.90 -17.67 -19.11
C VAL A 243 6.39 -19.03 -19.56
N HIS A 244 7.15 -19.67 -20.45
CA HIS A 244 6.92 -21.01 -20.94
C HIS A 244 7.57 -22.02 -19.99
N TRP A 245 6.79 -22.67 -19.14
CA TRP A 245 7.26 -23.69 -18.19
C TRP A 245 6.73 -25.08 -18.59
N GLN A 246 7.30 -26.15 -18.02
CA GLN A 246 7.04 -27.54 -18.43
C GLN A 246 7.36 -27.84 -19.91
N ARG A 247 8.18 -26.99 -20.53
CA ARG A 247 8.63 -27.13 -21.92
C ARG A 247 10.14 -27.18 -21.94
N VAL A 248 10.69 -28.35 -22.25
CA VAL A 248 12.14 -28.51 -22.34
C VAL A 248 12.64 -27.90 -23.64
N VAL A 249 13.55 -26.93 -23.54
CA VAL A 249 14.20 -26.31 -24.70
C VAL A 249 15.69 -26.59 -24.67
N ARG A 250 16.25 -26.96 -25.84
CA ARG A 250 17.69 -27.21 -26.02
C ARG A 250 18.37 -25.96 -26.60
N LYS A 251 19.37 -25.42 -25.91
CA LYS A 251 20.21 -24.31 -26.39
C LYS A 251 21.66 -24.56 -26.01
N GLY A 252 22.57 -24.51 -26.99
CA GLY A 252 24.01 -24.71 -26.76
C GLY A 252 24.36 -26.07 -26.14
N GLY A 253 23.67 -27.14 -26.53
CA GLY A 253 23.86 -28.49 -25.97
C GLY A 253 23.32 -28.68 -24.55
N ARG A 254 22.55 -27.72 -24.02
CA ARG A 254 21.94 -27.77 -22.67
C ARG A 254 20.42 -27.78 -22.76
N GLU A 255 19.79 -28.43 -21.80
CA GLU A 255 18.33 -28.46 -21.63
C GLU A 255 17.88 -27.51 -20.52
N TYR A 256 16.79 -26.81 -20.77
CA TYR A 256 16.17 -25.86 -19.85
C TYR A 256 14.68 -26.17 -19.71
N PRO A 257 14.16 -26.32 -18.48
CA PRO A 257 12.74 -26.61 -18.23
C PRO A 257 11.82 -25.39 -18.40
N VAL A 258 12.39 -24.18 -18.47
CA VAL A 258 11.64 -22.92 -18.58
C VAL A 258 12.27 -22.00 -19.63
N VAL A 259 11.45 -21.24 -20.34
CA VAL A 259 11.88 -20.16 -21.23
C VAL A 259 11.06 -18.91 -20.92
N VAL A 260 11.74 -17.81 -20.64
CA VAL A 260 11.14 -16.49 -20.46
C VAL A 260 11.17 -15.77 -21.80
N GLU A 261 10.01 -15.34 -22.28
CA GLU A 261 9.82 -14.54 -23.49
C GLU A 261 9.56 -13.09 -23.11
N CYS A 262 10.34 -12.17 -23.67
CA CYS A 262 10.17 -10.74 -23.50
C CYS A 262 9.30 -10.15 -24.62
N GLU A 263 8.74 -8.96 -24.44
CA GLU A 263 7.91 -8.31 -25.47
C GLU A 263 8.66 -7.99 -26.77
N ASP A 264 9.98 -7.77 -26.68
CA ASP A 264 10.86 -7.57 -27.84
C ASP A 264 11.16 -8.87 -28.62
N GLY A 265 10.58 -10.00 -28.20
CA GLY A 265 10.78 -11.32 -28.78
C GLY A 265 12.02 -12.06 -28.27
N GLU A 266 12.81 -11.48 -27.37
CA GLU A 266 13.94 -12.17 -26.75
C GLU A 266 13.46 -13.38 -25.95
N ARG A 267 14.07 -14.54 -26.20
CA ARG A 267 13.79 -15.79 -25.47
C ARG A 267 14.99 -16.23 -24.64
N ILE A 268 14.79 -16.29 -23.33
CA ILE A 268 15.82 -16.55 -22.32
C ILE A 268 15.53 -17.92 -21.66
N PRO A 269 16.27 -18.98 -22.01
CA PRO A 269 16.14 -20.26 -21.31
C PRO A 269 16.68 -20.18 -19.88
N ALA A 270 15.97 -20.80 -18.94
CA ALA A 270 16.30 -20.77 -17.52
C ALA A 270 16.06 -22.15 -16.88
N ASP A 271 16.81 -22.46 -15.81
CA ASP A 271 16.49 -23.59 -14.93
C ASP A 271 15.36 -23.23 -13.96
N HIS A 272 15.31 -21.99 -13.50
CA HIS A 272 14.30 -21.50 -12.56
C HIS A 272 13.83 -20.09 -12.91
N VAL A 273 12.57 -19.80 -12.62
CA VAL A 273 11.99 -18.45 -12.70
C VAL A 273 11.33 -18.10 -11.38
N ILE A 274 11.61 -16.90 -10.87
CA ILE A 274 10.94 -16.32 -9.70
C ILE A 274 10.09 -15.15 -10.21
N LEU A 275 8.77 -15.24 -10.05
CA LEU A 275 7.85 -14.16 -10.40
C LEU A 275 7.60 -13.31 -9.15
N THR A 276 7.91 -12.01 -9.23
CA THR A 276 7.60 -11.01 -8.19
C THR A 276 6.78 -9.87 -8.78
N VAL A 277 5.93 -10.17 -9.75
CA VAL A 277 4.97 -9.21 -10.31
C VAL A 277 3.86 -8.93 -9.30
N PRO A 278 3.27 -7.73 -9.28
CA PRO A 278 2.15 -7.40 -8.41
C PRO A 278 0.93 -8.30 -8.64
N LEU A 279 0.09 -8.45 -7.61
CA LEU A 279 -1.10 -9.28 -7.69
C LEU A 279 -2.11 -8.74 -8.71
N GLY A 280 -2.30 -7.43 -8.82
CA GLY A 280 -3.15 -6.81 -9.84
C GLY A 280 -2.73 -7.18 -11.26
N TYR A 281 -1.43 -7.06 -11.55
CA TYR A 281 -0.86 -7.50 -12.82
C TYR A 281 -1.13 -9.00 -13.07
N LEU A 282 -0.91 -9.85 -12.07
CA LEU A 282 -1.16 -11.30 -12.20
C LEU A 282 -2.65 -11.59 -12.42
N LYS A 283 -3.58 -10.92 -11.72
CA LYS A 283 -5.03 -11.08 -11.92
C LYS A 283 -5.45 -10.76 -13.36
N LYS A 284 -4.88 -9.72 -13.95
CA LYS A 284 -5.21 -9.29 -15.32
C LYS A 284 -4.53 -10.13 -16.39
N HIS A 285 -3.29 -10.56 -16.15
CA HIS A 285 -2.43 -11.14 -17.19
C HIS A 285 -2.08 -12.62 -16.99
N HIS A 286 -2.59 -13.32 -15.96
CA HIS A 286 -2.25 -14.74 -15.73
C HIS A 286 -2.52 -15.66 -16.95
N GLY A 287 -3.50 -15.32 -17.80
CA GLY A 287 -3.85 -16.09 -18.99
C GLY A 287 -2.82 -15.99 -20.13
N THR A 288 -2.02 -14.92 -20.17
CA THR A 288 -0.99 -14.69 -21.20
C THR A 288 0.42 -14.82 -20.64
N LEU A 289 0.63 -14.42 -19.38
CA LEU A 289 1.93 -14.40 -18.72
C LEU A 289 2.52 -15.79 -18.49
N LEU A 290 1.69 -16.85 -18.40
CA LEU A 290 2.12 -18.20 -18.06
C LEU A 290 1.60 -19.24 -19.04
N SER A 291 2.50 -20.06 -19.57
CA SER A 291 2.17 -21.17 -20.47
C SER A 291 2.91 -22.45 -20.04
N PRO A 292 2.22 -23.55 -19.70
CA PRO A 292 0.77 -23.69 -19.57
C PRO A 292 0.19 -22.80 -18.46
N PRO A 293 -1.14 -22.64 -18.36
CA PRO A 293 -1.77 -21.86 -17.29
C PRO A 293 -1.43 -22.38 -15.88
N LEU A 294 -1.60 -21.52 -14.88
CA LEU A 294 -1.49 -21.92 -13.47
C LEU A 294 -2.50 -23.03 -13.12
N PRO A 295 -2.14 -23.95 -12.21
CA PRO A 295 -3.11 -24.90 -11.65
C PRO A 295 -4.33 -24.19 -11.04
N LEU A 296 -5.52 -24.80 -11.17
CA LEU A 296 -6.79 -24.19 -10.74
C LEU A 296 -6.78 -23.68 -9.30
N HIS A 297 -6.17 -24.42 -8.36
CA HIS A 297 -6.11 -23.99 -6.96
C HIS A 297 -5.35 -22.66 -6.79
N LYS A 298 -4.27 -22.43 -7.55
CA LYS A 298 -3.54 -21.15 -7.53
C LYS A 298 -4.34 -20.03 -8.20
N LEU A 299 -5.04 -20.34 -9.29
CA LEU A 299 -5.93 -19.35 -9.95
C LEU A 299 -7.05 -18.91 -9.01
N HIS A 300 -7.67 -19.85 -8.29
CA HIS A 300 -8.68 -19.52 -7.29
C HIS A 300 -8.12 -18.61 -6.17
N SER A 301 -6.89 -18.86 -5.70
CA SER A 301 -6.23 -17.96 -4.72
C SER A 301 -6.00 -16.56 -5.30
N VAL A 302 -5.47 -16.45 -6.53
CA VAL A 302 -5.25 -15.16 -7.21
C VAL A 302 -6.56 -14.40 -7.39
N GLN A 303 -7.66 -15.09 -7.71
CA GLN A 303 -8.97 -14.47 -7.88
C GLN A 303 -9.59 -14.00 -6.56
N ARG A 304 -9.46 -14.78 -5.47
CA ARG A 304 -10.10 -14.49 -4.18
C ARG A 304 -9.39 -13.44 -3.32
N MET A 305 -8.09 -13.25 -3.48
CA MET A 305 -7.37 -12.20 -2.74
C MET A 305 -7.77 -10.81 -3.25
N GLY A 306 -8.03 -9.86 -2.36
CA GLY A 306 -8.27 -8.46 -2.73
C GLY A 306 -7.02 -7.80 -3.32
N PHE A 307 -7.24 -6.83 -4.22
CA PHE A 307 -6.21 -5.92 -4.69
C PHE A 307 -6.91 -4.64 -5.11
N GLY A 308 -6.75 -3.57 -4.34
CA GLY A 308 -7.43 -2.30 -4.55
C GLY A 308 -6.46 -1.17 -4.82
N THR A 309 -6.96 0.05 -4.64
CA THR A 309 -6.23 1.28 -4.95
C THR A 309 -6.27 2.20 -3.73
N ASN A 310 -5.12 2.75 -3.36
CA ASN A 310 -4.96 3.78 -2.33
C ASN A 310 -3.95 4.82 -2.85
N ASN A 311 -4.33 6.10 -2.82
CA ASN A 311 -3.52 7.20 -3.29
C ASN A 311 -3.28 8.26 -2.22
N LYS A 312 -2.22 9.02 -2.46
CA LYS A 312 -1.82 10.18 -1.68
C LYS A 312 -2.03 11.48 -2.46
N ILE A 313 -2.43 12.52 -1.76
CA ILE A 313 -2.52 13.89 -2.29
C ILE A 313 -1.70 14.81 -1.38
N PHE A 314 -0.54 15.28 -1.86
CA PHE A 314 0.27 16.22 -1.11
C PHE A 314 -0.16 17.66 -1.37
N VAL A 315 -0.36 18.43 -0.30
CA VAL A 315 -0.69 19.87 -0.39
C VAL A 315 0.17 20.67 0.56
N GLU A 316 0.72 21.78 0.06
CA GLU A 316 1.63 22.67 0.79
C GLU A 316 0.94 24.01 1.09
N PHE A 317 1.16 24.53 2.31
CA PHE A 317 0.62 25.81 2.77
C PHE A 317 1.75 26.76 3.16
N ASP A 318 1.50 28.06 3.03
CA ASP A 318 2.43 29.07 3.54
C ASP A 318 2.47 29.11 5.07
N GLN A 319 1.34 28.82 5.71
CA GLN A 319 1.17 28.78 7.17
C GLN A 319 0.23 27.63 7.55
N PRO A 320 0.47 26.94 8.67
CA PRO A 320 -0.42 25.89 9.14
C PRO A 320 -1.72 26.51 9.63
N TRP A 321 -2.83 25.84 9.34
CA TRP A 321 -4.17 26.18 9.89
C TRP A 321 -4.65 25.14 10.90
N TRP A 322 -3.82 24.15 11.19
CA TRP A 322 -3.99 23.10 12.19
C TRP A 322 -3.11 23.39 13.42
N ASP A 323 -3.28 22.59 14.47
CA ASP A 323 -2.58 22.77 15.75
C ASP A 323 -1.12 22.33 15.63
N ASP A 324 -0.22 22.91 16.43
CA ASP A 324 1.22 22.64 16.31
C ASP A 324 1.57 21.16 16.53
N ASP A 325 0.88 20.49 17.45
CA ASP A 325 1.04 19.07 17.78
C ASP A 325 0.17 18.14 16.93
N CYS A 326 -0.67 18.66 16.03
CA CYS A 326 -1.53 17.85 15.19
C CYS A 326 -0.72 16.96 14.23
N GLU A 327 -1.09 15.68 14.18
CA GLU A 327 -0.49 14.65 13.34
C GLU A 327 -1.48 14.13 12.29
N VAL A 328 -2.78 14.17 12.58
CA VAL A 328 -3.84 13.76 11.66
C VAL A 328 -5.04 14.71 11.71
N ILE A 329 -5.65 14.96 10.56
CA ILE A 329 -6.83 15.80 10.39
C ILE A 329 -7.94 14.94 9.80
N TYR A 330 -9.05 14.79 10.52
CA TYR A 330 -10.24 14.06 10.06
C TYR A 330 -11.32 15.01 9.54
N LEU A 331 -11.89 14.68 8.38
CA LEU A 331 -12.97 15.43 7.74
C LEU A 331 -14.31 14.72 7.96
N VAL A 332 -15.09 15.24 8.91
CA VAL A 332 -16.40 14.69 9.29
C VAL A 332 -17.52 15.31 8.45
N TRP A 333 -18.06 14.53 7.51
CA TRP A 333 -19.25 14.90 6.75
C TRP A 333 -20.52 14.70 7.59
N GLU A 334 -21.11 15.79 8.06
CA GLU A 334 -22.25 15.76 9.00
C GLU A 334 -23.53 15.14 8.42
N ASN A 335 -23.58 14.87 7.12
CA ASN A 335 -24.69 14.20 6.45
C ASN A 335 -24.42 12.72 6.16
N GLU A 336 -23.45 12.10 6.83
CA GLU A 336 -23.05 10.70 6.66
C GLU A 336 -23.25 9.88 7.94
N SER A 337 -24.31 10.14 8.71
CA SER A 337 -24.66 9.33 9.89
C SER A 337 -25.11 7.90 9.55
N ASP A 338 -25.29 7.58 8.27
CA ASP A 338 -25.75 6.26 7.80
C ASP A 338 -24.62 5.23 7.64
N LEU A 339 -23.41 5.53 8.12
CA LEU A 339 -22.24 4.64 8.15
C LEU A 339 -21.74 4.26 6.75
N VAL A 340 -21.53 5.26 5.89
CA VAL A 340 -21.10 5.07 4.50
C VAL A 340 -19.59 5.18 4.37
N ASP A 341 -19.00 4.25 3.63
CA ASP A 341 -17.59 4.24 3.26
C ASP A 341 -17.38 4.44 1.76
N GLN A 342 -18.42 4.36 0.93
CA GLN A 342 -18.37 4.57 -0.53
C GLN A 342 -19.42 5.60 -0.98
N VAL A 343 -19.26 6.16 -2.17
CA VAL A 343 -20.24 7.08 -2.77
C VAL A 343 -21.02 6.43 -3.92
N SER A 344 -22.29 6.83 -4.08
CA SER A 344 -23.16 6.32 -5.14
C SER A 344 -22.89 6.92 -6.52
N ASP A 345 -22.39 8.15 -6.56
CA ASP A 345 -22.03 8.89 -7.78
C ASP A 345 -20.56 9.33 -7.66
N VAL A 346 -19.66 8.47 -8.16
CA VAL A 346 -18.22 8.70 -8.07
C VAL A 346 -17.82 9.98 -8.80
N GLU A 347 -18.38 10.25 -9.98
CA GLU A 347 -17.99 11.42 -10.78
C GLU A 347 -18.21 12.74 -10.04
N ARG A 348 -19.29 12.83 -9.26
CA ARG A 348 -19.65 14.04 -8.52
C ARG A 348 -19.12 14.08 -7.09
N LEU A 349 -18.97 12.92 -6.45
CA LEU A 349 -18.79 12.83 -5.01
C LEU A 349 -17.48 12.17 -4.59
N TRP A 350 -16.58 11.80 -5.52
CA TRP A 350 -15.32 11.10 -5.22
C TRP A 350 -14.56 11.70 -4.02
N ILE A 351 -14.52 13.03 -3.91
CA ILE A 351 -13.78 13.75 -2.86
C ILE A 351 -14.30 13.45 -1.45
N LYS A 352 -15.56 12.99 -1.31
CA LYS A 352 -16.11 12.58 0.00
C LYS A 352 -15.45 11.30 0.53
N LYS A 353 -14.79 10.50 -0.31
CA LYS A 353 -14.04 9.31 0.11
C LYS A 353 -12.72 9.65 0.82
N LEU A 354 -12.17 10.84 0.58
CA LEU A 354 -11.00 11.33 1.31
C LEU A 354 -11.38 11.53 2.78
N PHE A 355 -10.82 10.71 3.67
CA PHE A 355 -11.17 10.75 5.10
C PHE A 355 -10.51 11.93 5.81
N GLY A 356 -9.37 12.39 5.30
CA GLY A 356 -8.51 13.28 6.05
C GLY A 356 -7.10 13.43 5.48
N PHE A 357 -6.26 14.04 6.29
CA PHE A 357 -4.87 14.33 5.99
C PHE A 357 -3.97 13.92 7.15
N THR A 358 -2.80 13.36 6.87
CA THR A 358 -1.71 13.27 7.83
C THR A 358 -0.78 14.47 7.68
N VAL A 359 -0.27 15.01 8.78
CA VAL A 359 0.71 16.11 8.77
C VAL A 359 2.10 15.53 8.54
N LEU A 360 2.84 16.04 7.55
CA LEU A 360 4.23 15.63 7.36
C LEU A 360 5.11 16.28 8.44
N LYS A 361 5.69 15.44 9.29
CA LYS A 361 6.58 15.84 10.39
C LYS A 361 7.99 15.28 10.18
N PRO A 362 9.06 15.99 10.60
CA PRO A 362 9.01 17.28 11.29
C PRO A 362 8.81 18.46 10.31
N THR A 363 8.17 19.53 10.78
CA THR A 363 7.83 20.72 9.97
C THR A 363 9.08 21.44 9.46
N GLU A 364 10.19 21.39 10.18
CA GLU A 364 11.48 21.96 9.77
C GLU A 364 12.04 21.26 8.53
N ARG A 365 11.68 19.99 8.31
CA ARG A 365 12.14 19.18 7.18
C ARG A 365 11.20 19.30 5.98
N TYR A 366 9.90 19.24 6.21
CA TYR A 366 8.90 19.13 5.15
C TYR A 366 8.12 20.42 4.87
N GLY A 367 8.23 21.44 5.72
CA GLY A 367 7.36 22.61 5.68
C GLY A 367 5.94 22.30 6.19
N HIS A 368 4.98 23.14 5.81
CA HIS A 368 3.57 22.97 6.20
C HIS A 368 2.85 22.13 5.14
N VAL A 369 3.17 20.83 5.10
CA VAL A 369 2.64 19.89 4.11
C VAL A 369 1.69 18.89 4.76
N LEU A 370 0.55 18.69 4.10
CA LEU A 370 -0.42 17.64 4.41
C LEU A 370 -0.39 16.56 3.34
N CYS A 371 -0.61 15.31 3.73
CA CYS A 371 -0.84 14.19 2.83
C CYS A 371 -2.26 13.67 3.02
N GLY A 372 -3.11 13.90 2.02
CA GLY A 372 -4.48 13.40 1.95
C GLY A 372 -4.50 11.96 1.47
N TRP A 373 -5.43 11.18 1.99
CA TRP A 373 -5.53 9.74 1.72
C TRP A 373 -6.90 9.39 1.15
N ILE A 374 -6.92 8.63 0.05
CA ILE A 374 -8.15 8.21 -0.62
C ILE A 374 -7.96 6.83 -1.24
N ALA A 375 -8.94 5.95 -1.02
CA ALA A 375 -8.92 4.57 -1.53
C ALA A 375 -10.14 4.26 -2.39
N GLY A 376 -10.10 3.13 -3.09
CA GLY A 376 -11.22 2.60 -3.86
C GLY A 376 -11.45 3.23 -5.23
N HIS A 377 -12.62 2.98 -5.81
CA HIS A 377 -13.00 3.51 -7.12
C HIS A 377 -13.00 5.04 -7.19
N GLU A 378 -13.24 5.73 -6.07
CA GLU A 378 -13.13 7.18 -5.99
C GLU A 378 -11.69 7.67 -6.15
N SER A 379 -10.74 6.90 -5.63
CA SER A 379 -9.33 7.12 -5.89
C SER A 379 -9.00 6.89 -7.36
N GLU A 380 -9.47 5.79 -7.95
CA GLU A 380 -9.25 5.47 -9.37
C GLU A 380 -9.88 6.52 -10.30
N PHE A 381 -11.03 7.08 -9.92
CA PHE A 381 -11.62 8.19 -10.66
C PHE A 381 -10.76 9.45 -10.54
N MET A 382 -10.29 9.79 -9.34
CA MET A 382 -9.40 10.95 -9.13
C MET A 382 -8.15 10.87 -10.00
N GLU A 383 -7.61 9.67 -10.20
CA GLU A 383 -6.49 9.40 -11.10
C GLU A 383 -6.73 9.76 -12.57
N THR A 384 -8.00 9.81 -13.01
CA THR A 384 -8.39 10.19 -14.37
C THR A 384 -8.51 11.71 -14.57
N LEU A 385 -8.56 12.47 -13.47
CA LEU A 385 -8.79 13.91 -13.51
C LEU A 385 -7.50 14.67 -13.83
N PRO A 386 -7.61 15.80 -14.56
CA PRO A 386 -6.52 16.77 -14.65
C PRO A 386 -6.09 17.26 -13.26
N GLU A 387 -4.78 17.48 -13.09
CA GLU A 387 -4.20 17.96 -11.83
C GLU A 387 -4.87 19.25 -11.30
N GLN A 388 -5.28 20.14 -12.20
CA GLN A 388 -5.97 21.39 -11.85
C GLN A 388 -7.34 21.14 -11.22
N ASP A 389 -8.06 20.11 -11.66
CA ASP A 389 -9.38 19.78 -11.15
C ASP A 389 -9.27 19.14 -9.75
N VAL A 390 -8.27 18.29 -9.53
CA VAL A 390 -7.94 17.73 -8.21
C VAL A 390 -7.57 18.85 -7.24
N THR A 391 -6.69 19.76 -7.66
CA THR A 391 -6.29 20.94 -6.89
C THR A 391 -7.48 21.81 -6.49
N HIS A 392 -8.36 22.11 -7.44
CA HIS A 392 -9.54 22.93 -7.20
C HIS A 392 -10.48 22.26 -6.19
N SER A 393 -10.70 20.96 -6.36
CA SER A 393 -11.55 20.14 -5.48
C SER A 393 -11.02 20.11 -4.05
N ILE A 394 -9.71 19.90 -3.87
CA ILE A 394 -9.06 19.88 -2.56
C ILE A 394 -9.09 21.27 -1.90
N THR A 395 -8.83 22.33 -2.67
CA THR A 395 -8.91 23.70 -2.14
C THR A 395 -10.32 24.03 -1.66
N HIS A 396 -11.35 23.67 -2.44
CA HIS A 396 -12.73 23.87 -2.05
C HIS A 396 -13.11 23.03 -0.83
N LEU A 397 -12.64 21.78 -0.75
CA LEU A 397 -12.82 20.91 0.40
C LEU A 397 -12.26 21.56 1.67
N ILE A 398 -10.99 21.98 1.65
CA ILE A 398 -10.32 22.54 2.82
C ILE A 398 -11.00 23.84 3.27
N ARG A 399 -11.38 24.72 2.33
CA ARG A 399 -12.15 25.94 2.65
C ARG A 399 -13.49 25.65 3.30
N ARG A 400 -14.19 24.60 2.83
CA ARG A 400 -15.45 24.16 3.42
C ARG A 400 -15.28 23.71 4.87
N PHE A 401 -14.26 22.89 5.14
CA PHE A 401 -14.04 22.29 6.45
C PHE A 401 -13.35 23.22 7.46
N THR A 402 -12.72 24.31 7.01
CA THR A 402 -12.07 25.30 7.88
C THR A 402 -12.89 26.59 8.05
N ALA A 403 -14.01 26.75 7.33
CA ALA A 403 -14.76 28.01 7.21
C ALA A 403 -13.89 29.25 6.90
N SER A 404 -12.69 29.05 6.34
CA SER A 404 -11.66 30.08 6.21
C SER A 404 -11.42 30.39 4.73
N PRO A 405 -12.06 31.43 4.16
CA PRO A 405 -11.90 31.78 2.74
C PRO A 405 -10.46 32.22 2.40
N GLY A 406 -9.69 32.64 3.41
CA GLY A 406 -8.28 33.04 3.28
C GLY A 406 -7.29 31.88 3.22
N VAL A 407 -7.70 30.62 3.43
CA VAL A 407 -6.83 29.46 3.20
C VAL A 407 -6.62 29.34 1.70
N VAL A 408 -5.43 29.74 1.25
CA VAL A 408 -4.97 29.61 -0.12
C VAL A 408 -3.97 28.46 -0.13
N CYS A 409 -4.27 27.42 -0.91
CA CYS A 409 -3.26 26.44 -1.32
C CYS A 409 -2.29 27.20 -2.25
N TRP A 410 -1.20 27.72 -1.67
CA TRP A 410 -0.25 28.60 -2.38
C TRP A 410 0.40 27.86 -3.55
N ARG A 411 0.63 26.56 -3.38
CA ARG A 411 1.18 25.65 -4.36
C ARG A 411 0.54 24.28 -4.19
N SER A 412 -0.43 23.94 -5.04
CA SER A 412 -0.38 22.61 -5.64
C SER A 412 0.83 22.66 -6.56
N HIS A 413 2.02 22.40 -6.02
CA HIS A 413 3.22 22.58 -6.84
C HIS A 413 3.10 21.64 -8.05
N PRO A 414 3.34 22.11 -9.30
CA PRO A 414 3.39 21.27 -10.51
C PRO A 414 4.53 20.24 -10.51
N SER A 415 5.09 19.97 -9.32
CA SER A 415 6.14 19.01 -9.03
C SER A 415 5.70 18.01 -7.94
N PHE A 416 4.54 18.21 -7.32
CA PHE A 416 4.10 17.49 -6.11
C PHE A 416 2.62 17.05 -6.11
N LEU A 417 1.81 17.41 -7.12
CA LEU A 417 0.68 16.55 -7.50
C LEU A 417 1.23 15.44 -8.41
N LEU A 418 1.96 14.50 -7.79
CA LEU A 418 2.59 13.39 -8.51
C LEU A 418 1.54 12.31 -8.85
N LEU A 419 0.65 12.62 -9.78
CA LEU A 419 0.00 11.62 -10.64
C LEU A 419 0.97 11.15 -11.74
N HIS A 420 2.25 10.91 -11.44
CA HIS A 420 3.15 10.32 -12.43
C HIS A 420 3.01 8.80 -12.41
N ARG A 421 1.99 8.36 -13.16
CA ARG A 421 1.42 7.02 -13.28
C ARG A 421 0.54 6.65 -12.09
N PRO A 422 -0.78 6.83 -12.26
CA PRO A 422 -1.74 6.38 -11.28
C PRO A 422 -1.53 4.91 -10.92
N TRP A 423 -1.72 4.49 -9.66
CA TRP A 423 -1.44 3.09 -9.27
C TRP A 423 -2.32 2.11 -10.05
N SER A 424 -3.58 2.48 -10.29
CA SER A 424 -4.49 1.68 -11.11
C SER A 424 -4.14 1.73 -12.60
N ALA A 425 -3.68 2.88 -13.10
CA ALA A 425 -3.29 3.08 -14.51
C ALA A 425 -1.83 2.71 -14.82
N ALA A 426 -1.03 2.41 -13.80
CA ALA A 426 0.32 1.91 -13.94
C ALA A 426 0.19 0.47 -14.41
N TYR A 427 0.26 0.28 -15.73
CA TYR A 427 0.09 -1.00 -16.42
C TYR A 427 0.81 -2.21 -15.80
N TRP A 428 1.93 -1.99 -15.09
CA TRP A 428 2.72 -3.05 -14.46
C TRP A 428 2.41 -3.27 -12.97
N LEU A 429 1.54 -2.45 -12.36
CA LEU A 429 1.13 -2.48 -10.96
C LEU A 429 -0.37 -2.82 -10.82
N GLU A 430 -1.23 -2.08 -11.54
CA GLU A 430 -2.69 -2.27 -11.59
C GLU A 430 -3.38 -2.16 -10.21
N GLY A 431 -2.89 -1.27 -9.34
CA GLY A 431 -3.34 -1.05 -7.95
C GLY A 431 -2.19 -0.95 -6.93
N SER A 432 -2.52 -0.90 -5.64
CA SER A 432 -1.60 -0.72 -4.50
C SER A 432 -1.88 -1.69 -3.36
#